data_AF-A0A383D3S9-F1
#
_entry.id   AF-A0A383D3S9-F1
#
_cell.length_a   1.000
_cell.length_b   1.000
_cell.length_c   1.000
_cell.angle_alpha   90.00
_cell.angle_beta   90.00
_cell.angle_gamma   90.00
#
_symmetry.space_group_name_H-M   'P 1'
#
loop_
_entity.id
_entity.type
_entity.pdbx_description
1 polymer ?
#
loop_
_entity_poly.entity_id
_entity_poly.type
_entity_poly.pdbx_seq_one_letter_code
_entity_poly.pdbx_strand_id
1 'polypeptide(L)'
;TVVGVLEDKGAAGGKIGGVLEVRNTDEDVYIPMTTVLRRFHWETKDAELTQLTVKVGDPERLQEAANIVRGILQRRHRGVDDFKIAIPEELMRQSQRTQQIFNIVMGCIAGISLVVGGIGIMNIMLASVLERTREIGIRRALGARRSDVLAQFLVEAVMVSLLGGIIGIVLGFSMTKIITLYAHWKTIVQPWTIVLSFGVAAGVGIGFGYYPARQAAMLNPIDALRYE
;
A
#
# COMPACT_ATOMS: atom_id res chain seq x y z
N THR A 1 18.92 -36.67 -24.66
CA THR A 1 18.21 -35.79 -25.61
C THR A 1 17.69 -34.59 -24.85
N VAL A 2 17.87 -33.38 -25.37
CA VAL A 2 17.32 -32.16 -24.77
C VAL A 2 15.82 -32.12 -25.09
N VAL A 3 15.00 -31.93 -24.06
CA VAL A 3 13.52 -31.95 -24.18
C VAL A 3 12.89 -30.56 -24.07
N GLY A 4 13.67 -29.55 -23.68
CA GLY A 4 13.23 -28.17 -23.53
C GLY A 4 14.34 -27.28 -22.98
N VAL A 5 14.13 -25.97 -23.04
CA VAL A 5 14.99 -24.93 -22.48
C VAL A 5 14.12 -24.08 -21.56
N LEU A 6 14.64 -23.73 -20.37
CA LEU A 6 13.93 -22.88 -19.41
C LEU A 6 14.04 -21.41 -19.81
N GLU A 7 13.10 -20.60 -19.33
CA GLU A 7 13.15 -19.14 -19.47
C GLU A 7 14.27 -18.57 -18.59
N ASP A 8 15.01 -17.61 -19.14
CA ASP A 8 16.09 -16.90 -18.46
C ASP A 8 15.53 -16.14 -17.24
N LYS A 9 16.10 -16.39 -16.06
CA LYS A 9 15.69 -15.74 -14.81
C LYS A 9 16.57 -14.56 -14.43
N GLY A 10 17.60 -14.25 -15.22
CA GLY A 10 18.50 -13.12 -15.01
C GLY A 10 19.20 -13.17 -13.66
N ALA A 11 19.42 -14.38 -13.12
CA ALA A 11 20.00 -14.54 -11.79
C ALA A 11 21.51 -14.29 -11.85
N ALA A 12 21.94 -13.05 -11.62
CA ALA A 12 23.34 -12.74 -11.45
C ALA A 12 23.90 -13.54 -10.27
N GLY A 13 24.80 -14.48 -10.55
CA GLY A 13 25.48 -15.27 -9.53
C GLY A 13 26.15 -14.36 -8.50
N GLY A 14 25.99 -14.68 -7.22
CA GLY A 14 26.46 -13.87 -6.09
C GLY A 14 26.63 -14.70 -4.83
N LYS A 15 27.38 -14.23 -3.84
CA LYS A 15 27.52 -14.94 -2.56
C LYS A 15 26.58 -14.31 -1.54
N ILE A 16 25.59 -15.07 -1.07
CA ILE A 16 24.73 -14.67 0.05
C ILE A 16 25.32 -15.29 1.33
N GLY A 17 25.72 -14.44 2.28
CA GLY A 17 26.18 -14.87 3.61
C GLY A 17 27.45 -15.73 3.65
N GLY A 18 28.27 -15.76 2.59
CA GLY A 18 29.58 -16.44 2.56
C GLY A 18 29.55 -17.98 2.62
N VAL A 19 28.36 -18.60 2.63
CA VAL A 19 28.19 -20.06 2.83
C VAL A 19 27.45 -20.74 1.67
N LEU A 20 26.71 -19.99 0.84
CA LEU A 20 26.14 -20.52 -0.41
C LEU A 20 26.44 -19.60 -1.59
N GLU A 21 27.02 -20.16 -2.64
CA GLU A 21 27.02 -19.55 -3.96
C GLU A 21 25.57 -19.53 -4.48
N VAL A 22 25.05 -18.34 -4.76
CA VAL A 22 23.85 -18.18 -5.57
C VAL A 22 24.25 -18.68 -6.96
N ARG A 23 23.89 -19.93 -7.20
CA ARG A 23 24.19 -20.66 -8.41
C ARG A 23 23.44 -20.00 -9.56
N ASN A 24 24.16 -19.67 -10.64
CA ASN A 24 23.52 -19.17 -11.85
C ASN A 24 22.62 -20.28 -12.40
N THR A 25 21.31 -20.10 -12.23
CA THR A 25 20.31 -21.09 -12.61
C THR A 25 20.15 -21.16 -14.13
N ASP A 26 20.63 -20.14 -14.85
CA ASP A 26 20.55 -20.03 -16.31
C ASP A 26 21.61 -20.88 -17.03
N GLU A 27 22.65 -21.32 -16.30
CA GLU A 27 23.68 -22.25 -16.81
C GLU A 27 23.44 -23.72 -16.38
N ASP A 28 22.35 -23.98 -15.64
CA ASP A 28 22.07 -25.30 -15.09
C ASP A 28 21.43 -26.27 -16.10
N VAL A 29 21.94 -27.49 -16.14
CA VAL A 29 21.33 -28.60 -16.88
C VAL A 29 20.50 -29.46 -15.94
N TYR A 30 19.21 -29.60 -16.22
CA TYR A 30 18.28 -30.41 -15.43
C TYR A 30 18.11 -31.79 -16.02
N ILE A 31 18.30 -32.81 -15.19
CA ILE A 31 18.11 -34.23 -15.55
C ILE A 31 17.24 -34.88 -14.46
N PRO A 32 16.24 -35.71 -14.80
CA PRO A 32 15.45 -36.41 -13.81
C PRO A 32 16.33 -37.26 -12.90
N MET A 33 16.15 -37.13 -11.58
CA MET A 33 16.95 -37.82 -10.57
C MET A 33 16.98 -39.35 -10.78
N THR A 34 15.84 -39.93 -11.16
CA THR A 34 15.73 -41.36 -11.46
C THR A 34 16.62 -41.80 -12.63
N THR A 35 16.82 -40.94 -13.62
CA THR A 35 17.70 -41.20 -14.77
C THR A 35 19.16 -41.14 -14.35
N VAL A 36 19.52 -40.15 -13.53
CA VAL A 36 20.88 -40.00 -13.02
C VAL A 36 21.28 -41.22 -12.20
N LEU A 37 20.45 -41.62 -11.23
CA LEU A 37 20.71 -42.76 -10.34
C LEU A 37 20.78 -44.12 -11.05
N ARG A 38 20.07 -44.30 -12.18
CA ARG A 38 20.07 -45.57 -12.94
C ARG A 38 21.18 -45.64 -13.97
N ARG A 39 21.54 -44.51 -14.59
CA ARG A 39 22.42 -44.48 -15.76
C ARG A 39 23.88 -44.17 -15.42
N PHE A 40 24.11 -43.44 -14.33
CA PHE A 40 25.43 -43.11 -13.84
C PHE A 40 25.71 -44.02 -12.64
N HIS A 41 26.75 -44.83 -12.75
CA HIS A 41 27.20 -45.71 -11.68
C HIS A 41 27.89 -44.87 -10.62
N TRP A 42 27.10 -44.25 -9.74
CA TRP A 42 27.63 -43.63 -8.52
C TRP A 42 27.91 -44.73 -7.50
N GLU A 43 29.11 -44.71 -6.93
CA GLU A 43 29.42 -45.57 -5.80
C GLU A 43 28.43 -45.22 -4.68
N THR A 44 27.78 -46.24 -4.10
CA THR A 44 26.69 -46.07 -3.12
C THR A 44 27.07 -45.27 -1.86
N LYS A 45 28.36 -44.97 -1.66
CA LYS A 45 28.86 -44.10 -0.59
C LYS A 45 28.86 -42.61 -0.95
N ASP A 46 28.77 -42.26 -2.23
CA ASP A 46 28.85 -40.88 -2.73
C ASP A 46 27.50 -40.33 -3.24
N ALA A 47 26.44 -41.15 -3.21
CA ALA A 47 25.10 -40.76 -3.64
C ALA A 47 24.34 -39.97 -2.56
N GLU A 48 24.98 -38.96 -1.97
CA GLU A 48 24.34 -38.06 -1.02
C GLU A 48 23.56 -36.97 -1.75
N LEU A 49 22.36 -36.66 -1.25
CA LEU A 49 21.55 -35.58 -1.79
C LEU A 49 22.20 -34.24 -1.39
N THR A 50 22.85 -33.57 -2.34
CA THR A 50 23.57 -32.31 -2.07
C THR A 50 22.67 -31.15 -1.68
N GLN A 51 21.47 -31.06 -2.28
CA GLN A 51 20.56 -29.95 -2.06
C GLN A 51 19.09 -30.37 -2.15
N LEU A 52 18.28 -29.90 -1.20
CA LEU A 52 16.83 -30.00 -1.21
C LEU A 52 16.23 -28.60 -1.26
N THR A 53 15.56 -28.26 -2.36
CA THR A 53 14.82 -26.99 -2.49
C THR A 53 13.37 -27.20 -2.09
N VAL A 54 12.93 -26.51 -1.03
CA VAL A 54 11.54 -26.57 -0.53
C VAL A 54 10.84 -25.26 -0.88
N LYS A 55 9.75 -25.35 -1.64
CA LYS A 55 8.91 -24.19 -1.95
C LYS A 55 7.85 -24.01 -0.88
N VAL A 56 7.85 -22.86 -0.22
CA VAL A 56 6.80 -22.46 0.73
C VAL A 56 5.80 -21.56 0.02
N GLY A 57 4.50 -21.81 0.20
CA GLY A 57 3.45 -21.05 -0.46
C GLY A 57 3.28 -19.64 0.10
N ASP A 58 3.53 -19.47 1.40
CA ASP A 58 3.38 -18.21 2.12
C ASP A 58 4.76 -17.65 2.52
N PRO A 59 5.18 -16.50 1.95
CA PRO A 59 6.45 -15.86 2.28
C PRO A 59 6.57 -15.44 3.75
N GLU A 60 5.46 -15.05 4.40
CA GLU A 60 5.49 -14.55 5.78
C GLU A 60 5.83 -15.67 6.78
N ARG A 61 5.51 -16.91 6.42
CA ARG A 61 5.71 -18.10 7.25
C ARG A 61 6.98 -18.87 6.91
N LEU A 62 7.88 -18.30 6.11
CA LEU A 62 9.09 -18.96 5.65
C LEU A 62 10.01 -19.33 6.83
N GLN A 63 10.11 -18.46 7.85
CA GLN A 63 10.91 -18.73 9.05
C GLN A 63 10.32 -19.88 9.89
N GLU A 64 9.00 -19.89 10.05
CA GLU A 64 8.28 -20.98 10.73
C GLU A 64 8.49 -22.30 9.99
N ALA A 65 8.32 -22.29 8.66
CA ALA A 65 8.53 -23.45 7.81
C ALA A 65 9.98 -23.96 7.90
N ALA A 66 10.97 -23.07 7.90
CA ALA A 66 12.37 -23.44 8.06
C ALA A 66 12.66 -24.09 9.41
N ASN A 67 12.06 -23.60 10.50
CA ASN A 67 12.18 -24.19 11.83
C ASN A 67 11.54 -25.59 11.89
N ILE A 68 10.38 -25.77 11.25
CA ILE A 68 9.72 -27.08 11.14
C ILE A 68 10.59 -28.05 10.36
N VAL A 69 11.13 -27.64 9.20
CA VAL A 69 12.04 -28.45 8.39
C VAL A 69 13.30 -28.82 9.18
N ARG A 70 13.89 -27.87 9.92
CA ARG A 70 15.01 -28.12 10.82
C ARG A 70 14.68 -29.21 11.83
N GLY A 71 13.54 -29.12 12.52
CA GLY A 71 13.12 -30.12 13.50
C GLY A 71 12.80 -31.50 12.92
N ILE A 72 12.39 -31.58 11.64
CA ILE A 72 12.20 -32.86 10.94
C ILE A 72 13.55 -33.48 10.58
N LEU A 73 14.46 -32.70 10.00
CA LEU A 73 15.79 -33.17 9.61
C LEU A 73 16.60 -33.58 10.84
N GLN A 74 16.60 -32.77 11.89
CA GLN A 74 17.34 -33.06 13.12
C GLN A 74 16.89 -34.38 13.76
N ARG A 75 15.58 -34.69 13.75
CA ARG A 75 15.06 -35.99 14.20
C ARG A 75 15.49 -37.15 13.29
N ARG A 76 15.45 -36.94 11.97
CA ARG A 76 15.82 -37.98 10.98
C ARG A 76 17.32 -38.28 10.99
N HIS A 77 18.14 -37.27 11.22
CA HIS A 77 19.60 -37.34 11.29
C HIS A 77 20.11 -37.65 12.71
N ARG A 78 19.21 -38.04 13.63
CA ARG A 78 19.55 -38.43 15.02
C ARG A 78 20.33 -37.36 15.80
N GLY A 79 20.08 -36.09 15.51
CA GLY A 79 20.72 -34.95 16.17
C GLY A 79 22.12 -34.62 15.66
N VAL A 80 22.57 -35.21 14.54
CA VAL A 80 23.82 -34.84 13.89
C VAL A 80 23.60 -33.55 13.08
N ASP A 81 24.53 -32.59 13.21
CA ASP A 81 24.53 -31.33 12.45
C ASP A 81 25.28 -31.50 11.11
N ASP A 82 24.67 -32.20 10.16
CA ASP A 82 25.22 -32.50 8.83
C ASP A 82 24.52 -31.72 7.68
N PHE A 83 23.57 -30.84 8.00
CA PHE A 83 22.83 -30.05 7.01
C PHE A 83 22.83 -28.54 7.34
N LYS A 84 22.69 -27.71 6.30
CA LYS A 84 22.49 -26.26 6.41
C LYS A 84 21.20 -25.87 5.71
N ILE A 85 20.41 -25.02 6.37
CA ILE A 85 19.19 -24.46 5.79
C ILE A 85 19.49 -23.03 5.37
N ALA A 86 19.52 -22.80 4.06
CA ALA A 86 19.64 -21.48 3.47
C ALA A 86 18.23 -20.93 3.22
N ILE A 87 17.87 -19.88 3.95
CA ILE A 87 16.67 -19.11 3.65
C ILE A 87 17.15 -17.90 2.85
N PRO A 88 16.57 -17.60 1.67
CA PRO A 88 16.85 -16.36 0.94
C PRO A 88 16.23 -15.15 1.67
N GLU A 89 16.59 -14.94 2.94
CA GLU A 89 16.11 -13.85 3.80
C GLU A 89 16.45 -12.48 3.22
N GLU A 90 17.59 -12.37 2.52
CA GLU A 90 18.05 -11.12 1.92
C GLU A 90 17.13 -10.64 0.80
N LEU A 91 16.70 -11.53 -0.09
CA LEU A 91 15.74 -11.21 -1.16
C LEU A 91 14.37 -10.81 -0.58
N MET A 92 13.94 -11.47 0.49
CA MET A 92 12.66 -11.18 1.13
C MET A 92 12.69 -9.87 1.92
N ARG A 93 13.75 -9.63 2.70
CA ARG A 93 13.97 -8.35 3.41
C ARG A 93 14.12 -7.20 2.42
N GLN A 94 14.76 -7.42 1.27
CA GLN A 94 14.84 -6.41 0.21
C GLN A 94 13.46 -6.09 -0.36
N SER A 95 12.66 -7.11 -0.73
CA SER A 95 11.30 -6.90 -1.23
C SER A 95 10.40 -6.18 -0.21
N GLN A 96 10.44 -6.61 1.06
CA GLN A 96 9.68 -5.97 2.15
C GLN A 96 10.12 -4.53 2.39
N ARG A 97 11.43 -4.24 2.39
CA ARG A 97 11.96 -2.88 2.53
C ARG A 97 11.51 -2.00 1.36
N THR A 98 11.60 -2.50 0.13
CA THR A 98 11.14 -1.77 -1.05
C THR A 98 9.64 -1.48 -0.97
N GLN A 99 8.82 -2.47 -0.60
CA GLN A 99 7.39 -2.28 -0.41
C GLN A 99 7.08 -1.26 0.70
N GLN A 100 7.81 -1.31 1.80
CA GLN A 100 7.67 -0.35 2.90
C GLN A 100 8.02 1.08 2.47
N ILE A 101 9.11 1.25 1.71
CA ILE A 101 9.50 2.55 1.14
C ILE A 101 8.39 3.06 0.20
N PHE A 102 7.87 2.22 -0.71
CA PHE A 102 6.77 2.61 -1.59
C PHE A 102 5.52 3.00 -0.80
N ASN A 103 5.15 2.25 0.23
CA ASN A 103 4.00 2.56 1.08
C ASN A 103 4.17 3.91 1.80
N ILE A 104 5.38 4.19 2.33
CA ILE A 104 5.68 5.48 2.98
C ILE A 104 5.59 6.61 1.96
N VAL A 105 6.21 6.46 0.79
CA VAL A 105 6.20 7.49 -0.27
C VAL A 105 4.78 7.77 -0.75
N MET A 106 3.98 6.74 -1.03
CA MET A 106 2.57 6.91 -1.41
C MET A 106 1.76 7.56 -0.29
N GLY A 107 1.99 7.16 0.97
CA GLY A 107 1.35 7.76 2.13
C GLY A 107 1.68 9.26 2.28
N CYS A 108 2.94 9.64 2.08
CA CYS A 108 3.38 11.03 2.09
C CYS A 108 2.74 11.84 0.96
N ILE A 109 2.75 11.31 -0.27
CA ILE A 109 2.13 11.98 -1.42
C ILE A 109 0.63 12.18 -1.16
N ALA A 110 -0.07 11.12 -0.73
CA ALA A 110 -1.49 11.19 -0.39
C ALA A 110 -1.76 12.22 0.73
N GLY A 111 -0.94 12.24 1.77
CA GLY A 111 -1.04 13.21 2.87
C GLY A 111 -0.83 14.65 2.41
N ILE A 112 0.19 14.93 1.61
CA ILE A 112 0.44 16.27 1.05
C ILE A 112 -0.71 16.69 0.14
N SER A 113 -1.19 15.81 -0.75
CA SER A 113 -2.35 16.08 -1.61
C SER A 113 -3.61 16.40 -0.81
N LEU A 114 -3.80 15.71 0.33
CA LEU A 114 -4.93 15.95 1.21
C LEU A 114 -4.87 17.33 1.87
N VAL A 115 -3.69 17.75 2.34
CA VAL A 115 -3.48 19.07 2.93
C VAL A 115 -3.69 20.17 1.88
N VAL A 116 -3.10 20.02 0.68
CA VAL A 116 -3.26 20.98 -0.42
C VAL A 116 -4.73 21.09 -0.85
N GLY A 117 -5.43 19.96 -0.96
CA GLY A 117 -6.86 19.93 -1.23
C GLY A 117 -7.69 20.60 -0.13
N GLY A 118 -7.34 20.35 1.14
CA GLY A 118 -7.96 21.00 2.30
C GLY A 118 -7.79 22.52 2.31
N ILE A 119 -6.57 23.01 2.00
CA ILE A 119 -6.30 24.45 1.84
C ILE A 119 -7.17 25.04 0.71
N GLY A 120 -7.35 24.29 -0.39
CA GLY A 120 -8.24 24.67 -1.48
C GLY A 120 -9.69 24.87 -1.00
N ILE A 121 -10.23 23.91 -0.24
CA ILE A 121 -11.59 24.00 0.35
C ILE A 121 -11.69 25.23 1.26
N MET A 122 -10.69 25.43 2.12
CA MET A 122 -10.64 26.57 3.04
C MET A 122 -10.66 27.91 2.28
N ASN A 123 -9.87 28.05 1.21
CA ASN A 123 -9.81 29.27 0.42
C ASN A 123 -11.10 29.57 -0.32
N ILE A 124 -11.71 28.55 -0.95
CA ILE A 124 -13.01 28.69 -1.61
C ILE A 124 -14.05 29.13 -0.57
N MET A 125 -14.05 28.52 0.61
CA MET A 125 -14.99 28.87 1.67
C MET A 125 -14.77 30.28 2.22
N LEU A 126 -13.52 30.71 2.43
CA LEU A 126 -13.21 32.09 2.82
C LEU A 126 -13.73 33.09 1.78
N ALA A 127 -13.49 32.84 0.50
CA ALA A 127 -13.99 33.69 -0.58
C ALA A 127 -15.53 33.75 -0.59
N SER A 128 -16.21 32.60 -0.47
CA SER A 128 -17.69 32.56 -0.42
C SER A 128 -18.27 33.28 0.80
N VAL A 129 -17.58 33.25 1.96
CA VAL A 129 -17.99 34.01 3.15
C VAL A 129 -17.86 35.51 2.89
N LEU A 130 -16.75 35.93 2.27
CA LEU A 130 -16.50 37.34 1.96
C LEU A 130 -17.52 37.89 0.95
N GLU A 131 -17.82 37.15 -0.12
CA GLU A 131 -18.85 37.52 -1.11
C GLU A 131 -20.24 37.64 -0.48
N ARG A 132 -20.58 36.73 0.46
CA ARG A 132 -21.90 36.70 1.12
C ARG A 132 -21.95 37.49 2.44
N THR A 133 -20.95 38.30 2.76
CA THR A 133 -20.84 39.03 4.05
C THR A 133 -22.10 39.81 4.40
N ARG A 134 -22.66 40.56 3.44
CA ARG A 134 -23.86 41.39 3.64
C ARG A 134 -25.11 40.54 3.96
N GLU A 135 -25.28 39.41 3.28
CA GLU A 135 -26.40 38.49 3.53
C GLU A 135 -26.31 37.88 4.93
N ILE A 136 -25.10 37.48 5.36
CA ILE A 136 -24.84 36.94 6.69
C ILE A 136 -25.17 38.01 7.75
N GLY A 137 -24.76 39.27 7.51
CA GLY A 137 -25.07 40.42 8.36
C GLY A 137 -26.57 40.64 8.55
N ILE A 138 -27.35 40.58 7.46
CA ILE A 138 -28.83 40.73 7.51
C ILE A 138 -29.45 39.58 8.32
N ARG A 139 -29.06 38.32 8.09
CA ARG A 139 -29.58 37.17 8.86
C ARG A 139 -29.27 37.29 10.35
N ARG A 140 -28.05 37.71 10.69
CA ARG A 140 -27.60 37.94 12.07
C ARG A 140 -28.37 39.10 12.73
N ALA A 141 -28.66 40.18 12.00
CA ALA A 141 -29.45 41.31 12.50
C ALA A 141 -30.92 40.95 12.77
N LEU A 142 -31.47 40.01 11.98
CA LEU A 142 -32.82 39.46 12.17
C LEU A 142 -32.92 38.40 13.28
N GLY A 143 -31.80 38.08 13.96
CA GLY A 143 -31.79 37.19 15.13
C GLY A 143 -31.18 35.80 14.91
N ALA A 144 -30.58 35.51 13.75
CA ALA A 144 -29.90 34.24 13.54
C ALA A 144 -28.72 34.04 14.53
N ARG A 145 -28.64 32.86 15.14
CA ARG A 145 -27.57 32.54 16.08
C ARG A 145 -26.27 32.28 15.31
N ARG A 146 -25.13 32.46 15.99
CA ARG A 146 -23.81 32.13 15.42
C ARG A 146 -23.73 30.65 15.03
N SER A 147 -24.40 29.78 15.79
CA SER A 147 -24.51 28.34 15.50
C SER A 147 -25.18 28.05 14.16
N ASP A 148 -26.17 28.86 13.76
CA ASP A 148 -26.97 28.60 12.56
C ASP A 148 -26.15 28.92 11.31
N VAL A 149 -25.41 30.03 11.36
CA VAL A 149 -24.45 30.42 10.31
C VAL A 149 -23.31 29.41 10.22
N LEU A 150 -22.74 29.00 11.38
CA LEU A 150 -21.69 27.99 11.43
C LEU A 150 -22.15 26.67 10.81
N ALA A 151 -23.33 26.17 11.20
CA ALA A 151 -23.88 24.91 10.71
C ALA A 151 -24.14 24.97 9.19
N GLN A 152 -24.64 26.09 8.67
CA GLN A 152 -24.87 26.25 7.24
C GLN A 152 -23.57 26.09 6.44
N PHE A 153 -22.51 26.82 6.79
CA PHE A 153 -21.23 26.75 6.09
C PHE A 153 -20.54 25.40 6.29
N LEU A 154 -20.65 24.80 7.48
CA LEU A 154 -20.09 23.47 7.73
C LEU A 154 -20.78 22.40 6.87
N VAL A 155 -22.11 22.47 6.72
CA VAL A 155 -22.86 21.57 5.83
C VAL A 155 -22.47 21.78 4.38
N GLU A 156 -22.24 23.03 3.94
CA GLU A 156 -21.73 23.33 2.59
C GLU A 156 -20.33 22.70 2.38
N ALA A 157 -19.41 22.82 3.35
CA ALA A 157 -18.08 22.22 3.32
C ALA A 157 -18.14 20.69 3.21
N VAL A 158 -18.98 20.08 4.04
CA VAL A 158 -19.16 18.63 4.10
C VAL A 158 -19.78 18.13 2.80
N MET A 159 -20.82 18.77 2.27
CA MET A 159 -21.43 18.40 1.00
C MET A 159 -20.42 18.44 -0.16
N VAL A 160 -19.61 19.49 -0.26
CA VAL A 160 -18.55 19.61 -1.28
C VAL A 160 -17.54 18.47 -1.14
N SER A 161 -17.14 18.15 0.09
CA SER A 161 -16.18 17.09 0.37
C SER A 161 -16.73 15.68 0.12
N LEU A 162 -18.01 15.45 0.42
CA LEU A 162 -18.71 14.19 0.13
C LEU A 162 -18.86 13.99 -1.38
N LEU A 163 -19.28 15.02 -2.12
CA LEU A 163 -19.39 14.97 -3.58
C LEU A 163 -18.02 14.72 -4.22
N GLY A 164 -16.98 15.46 -3.79
CA GLY A 164 -15.61 15.21 -4.21
C GLY A 164 -15.12 13.80 -3.88
N GLY A 165 -15.47 13.28 -2.70
CA GLY A 165 -15.16 11.92 -2.27
C GLY A 165 -15.82 10.85 -3.16
N ILE A 166 -17.11 11.00 -3.49
CA ILE A 166 -17.83 10.11 -4.42
C ILE A 166 -17.15 10.12 -5.79
N ILE A 167 -16.88 11.31 -6.34
CA ILE A 167 -16.21 11.46 -7.63
C ILE A 167 -14.83 10.80 -7.59
N GLY A 168 -14.06 11.03 -6.51
CA GLY A 168 -12.75 10.41 -6.29
C GLY A 168 -12.80 8.88 -6.25
N ILE A 169 -13.79 8.29 -5.58
CA ILE A 169 -13.98 6.83 -5.53
C ILE A 169 -14.29 6.28 -6.93
N VAL A 170 -15.21 6.92 -7.67
CA VAL A 170 -15.58 6.50 -9.03
C VAL A 170 -14.37 6.57 -9.96
N LEU A 171 -13.59 7.66 -9.90
CA LEU A 171 -12.37 7.81 -10.68
C LEU A 171 -11.32 6.78 -10.29
N GLY A 172 -11.09 6.56 -8.99
CA GLY A 172 -10.13 5.56 -8.49
C GLY A 172 -10.47 4.14 -8.94
N PHE A 173 -11.75 3.75 -8.88
CA PHE A 173 -12.20 2.45 -9.35
C PHE A 173 -12.06 2.30 -10.88
N SER A 174 -12.38 3.35 -11.63
CA SER A 174 -12.24 3.38 -13.09
C SER A 174 -10.78 3.25 -13.51
N MET A 175 -9.88 3.99 -12.85
CA MET A 175 -8.45 3.95 -13.13
C MET A 175 -7.85 2.58 -12.79
N THR A 176 -8.30 1.98 -11.70
CA THR A 176 -7.91 0.62 -11.31
C THR A 176 -8.25 -0.42 -12.39
N LYS A 177 -9.46 -0.35 -12.98
CA LYS A 177 -9.86 -1.22 -14.09
C LYS A 177 -9.00 -1.01 -15.34
N ILE A 178 -8.70 0.24 -15.67
CA ILE A 178 -7.83 0.58 -16.82
C ILE A 178 -6.45 -0.04 -16.63
N ILE A 179 -5.85 0.11 -15.45
CA ILE A 179 -4.53 -0.45 -15.14
C ILE A 179 -4.55 -1.98 -15.25
N THR A 180 -5.59 -2.66 -14.74
CA THR A 180 -5.69 -4.12 -14.87
C THR A 180 -5.77 -4.57 -16.32
N LEU A 181 -6.45 -3.83 -17.19
CA LEU A 181 -6.59 -4.16 -18.61
C LEU A 181 -5.26 -4.01 -19.37
N TYR A 182 -4.50 -2.93 -19.12
CA TYR A 182 -3.27 -2.65 -19.86
C TYR A 182 -2.03 -3.31 -19.24
N ALA A 183 -1.90 -3.31 -17.91
CA ALA A 183 -0.71 -3.77 -17.20
C ALA A 183 -0.81 -5.21 -16.68
N HIS A 184 -1.97 -5.88 -16.82
CA HIS A 184 -2.22 -7.25 -16.34
C HIS A 184 -1.96 -7.44 -14.83
N TRP A 185 -1.94 -6.35 -14.05
CA TRP A 185 -1.77 -6.39 -12.60
C TRP A 185 -3.10 -6.68 -11.90
N LYS A 186 -3.11 -7.69 -11.03
CA LYS A 186 -4.24 -7.96 -10.12
C LYS A 186 -4.31 -6.85 -9.06
N THR A 187 -5.19 -5.89 -9.28
CA THR A 187 -5.52 -4.87 -8.28
C THR A 187 -6.69 -5.37 -7.44
N ILE A 188 -6.52 -5.33 -6.11
CA ILE A 188 -7.55 -5.76 -5.17
C ILE A 188 -8.03 -4.52 -4.41
N VAL A 189 -9.28 -4.15 -4.63
CA VAL A 189 -9.95 -3.08 -3.88
C VAL A 189 -10.74 -3.73 -2.75
N GLN A 190 -10.35 -3.45 -1.51
CA GLN A 190 -11.04 -4.00 -0.34
C GLN A 190 -12.18 -3.06 0.09
N PRO A 191 -13.39 -3.54 0.42
CA PRO A 191 -14.53 -2.66 0.75
C PRO A 191 -14.28 -1.69 1.90
N TRP A 192 -13.47 -2.08 2.89
CA TRP A 192 -13.16 -1.22 4.04
C TRP A 192 -12.33 0.02 3.66
N THR A 193 -11.53 -0.04 2.59
CA THR A 193 -10.73 1.12 2.15
C THR A 193 -11.62 2.23 1.60
N ILE A 194 -12.74 1.88 0.98
CA ILE A 194 -13.73 2.85 0.48
C ILE A 194 -14.33 3.65 1.64
N VAL A 195 -14.73 2.96 2.71
CA VAL A 195 -15.27 3.59 3.92
C VAL A 195 -14.22 4.48 4.57
N LEU A 196 -12.97 4.01 4.66
CA LEU A 196 -11.87 4.80 5.20
C LEU A 196 -11.63 6.07 4.36
N SER A 197 -11.54 5.97 3.03
CA SER A 197 -11.36 7.12 2.14
C SER A 197 -12.48 8.14 2.28
N PHE A 198 -13.72 7.68 2.41
CA PHE A 198 -14.87 8.55 2.62
C PHE A 198 -14.80 9.26 3.98
N GLY A 199 -14.42 8.54 5.04
CA GLY A 199 -14.21 9.10 6.38
C GLY A 199 -13.10 10.14 6.40
N VAL A 200 -11.99 9.89 5.70
CA VAL A 200 -10.88 10.86 5.57
C VAL A 200 -11.33 12.10 4.80
N ALA A 201 -12.04 11.96 3.68
CA ALA A 201 -12.57 13.09 2.91
C ALA A 201 -13.52 13.96 3.73
N ALA A 202 -14.47 13.34 4.46
CA ALA A 202 -15.37 14.05 5.35
C ALA A 202 -14.62 14.76 6.49
N GLY A 203 -13.66 14.08 7.13
CA GLY A 203 -12.85 14.64 8.20
C GLY A 203 -12.06 15.88 7.78
N VAL A 204 -11.48 15.85 6.58
CA VAL A 204 -10.74 16.99 6.00
C VAL A 204 -11.66 18.14 5.65
N GLY A 205 -12.83 17.85 5.07
CA GLY A 205 -13.86 18.86 4.81
C GLY A 205 -14.33 19.58 6.07
N ILE A 206 -14.58 18.83 7.15
CA ILE A 206 -14.94 19.41 8.45
C ILE A 206 -13.78 20.23 9.01
N GLY A 207 -12.56 19.67 9.03
CA GLY A 207 -11.39 20.32 9.62
C GLY A 207 -11.07 21.67 8.96
N PHE A 208 -10.93 21.67 7.63
CA PHE A 208 -10.58 22.88 6.87
C PHE A 208 -11.77 23.83 6.67
N GLY A 209 -13.00 23.34 6.68
CA GLY A 209 -14.22 24.16 6.60
C GLY A 209 -14.61 24.82 7.93
N TYR A 210 -14.20 24.25 9.07
CA TYR A 210 -14.59 24.76 10.38
C TYR A 210 -14.03 26.16 10.67
N TYR A 211 -12.77 26.41 10.33
CA TYR A 211 -12.14 27.71 10.54
C TYR A 211 -12.88 28.87 9.84
N PRO A 212 -13.11 28.83 8.51
CA PRO A 212 -13.81 29.91 7.82
C PRO A 212 -15.29 30.00 8.22
N ALA A 213 -15.96 28.87 8.48
CA ALA A 213 -17.34 28.87 8.98
C ALA A 213 -17.45 29.57 10.34
N ARG A 214 -16.48 29.37 11.23
CA ARG A 214 -16.38 30.08 12.52
C ARG A 214 -16.14 31.57 12.32
N GLN A 215 -15.28 31.94 11.38
CA GLN A 215 -15.02 33.34 11.06
C GLN A 215 -16.28 34.03 10.55
N ALA A 216 -17.05 33.38 9.67
CA ALA A 216 -18.34 33.86 9.18
C ALA A 216 -19.36 34.09 10.32
N ALA A 217 -19.46 33.12 11.23
CA ALA A 217 -20.37 33.18 12.36
C ALA A 217 -20.03 34.29 13.38
N MET A 218 -18.77 34.74 13.42
CA MET A 218 -18.29 35.79 14.32
C MET A 218 -18.39 37.21 13.75
N LEU A 219 -18.80 37.37 12.48
CA LEU A 219 -19.02 38.68 11.87
C LEU A 219 -20.03 39.52 12.65
N ASN A 220 -19.67 40.78 12.90
CA ASN A 220 -20.55 41.77 13.51
C ASN A 220 -21.57 42.25 12.47
N PRO A 221 -22.89 42.16 12.76
CA PRO A 221 -23.91 42.57 11.79
C PRO A 221 -23.85 44.06 11.44
N ILE A 222 -23.38 44.91 12.35
CA ILE A 222 -23.21 46.36 12.10
C ILE A 222 -22.09 46.59 11.06
N ASP A 223 -20.95 45.93 11.23
CA ASP A 223 -19.80 46.06 10.31
C ASP A 223 -20.12 45.47 8.93
N ALA A 224 -20.87 44.36 8.89
CA ALA A 224 -21.30 43.71 7.65
C ALA A 224 -22.29 44.53 6.82
N LEU A 225 -23.03 45.46 7.44
CA LEU A 225 -23.99 46.35 6.76
C LEU A 225 -23.37 47.70 6.35
N ARG A 226 -22.20 48.04 6.92
CA ARG A 226 -21.51 49.31 6.71
C ARG A 226 -20.43 49.23 5.61
N TYR A 227 -20.11 48.01 5.15
CA TYR A 227 -19.25 47.78 4.00
C TYR A 227 -19.96 48.18 2.70
N GLU A 228 -19.51 49.28 2.11
CA GLU A 228 -19.46 49.49 0.64
C GLU A 228 -18.07 49.09 0.14
#